data_AF-M3IDE0-F1
#
_entry.id   AF-M3IDE0-F1
#
_cell.length_a   1.000
_cell.length_b   1.000
_cell.length_c   1.000
_cell.angle_alpha   90.00
_cell.angle_beta   90.00
_cell.angle_gamma   90.00
#
_symmetry.space_group_name_H-M   'P 1'
#
loop_
_entity.id
_entity.type
_entity.pdbx_description
1 polymer ?
#
loop_
_entity_poly.entity_id
_entity_poly.type
_entity_poly.pdbx_seq_one_letter_code
_entity_poly.pdbx_strand_id
1 'polypeptide(L)'
;MNYPVKYGHYNLIPDSLPCESEFTLKLRPMDLRVQWRRCSLTADYISNYCSYQEKLDSDASNTISIIINELIENAAKFSKDRKGEIFLDLKYYSENTKNRN
;
A
#
# COMPACT_ATOMS: atom_id res chain seq x y z
N MET A 1 17.71 -13.58 24.41
CA MET A 1 17.22 -12.63 23.38
C MET A 1 15.92 -13.17 22.84
N ASN A 2 14.81 -12.43 23.01
CA ASN A 2 13.49 -12.87 22.59
C ASN A 2 13.31 -12.39 21.14
N TYR A 3 13.37 -13.31 20.17
CA TYR A 3 13.05 -12.97 18.79
C TYR A 3 11.54 -12.71 18.69
N PRO A 4 11.09 -11.68 17.96
CA PRO A 4 9.66 -11.42 17.81
C PRO A 4 8.99 -12.63 17.17
N VAL A 5 7.78 -12.96 17.67
CA VAL A 5 6.97 -14.04 17.12
C VAL A 5 6.69 -13.75 15.65
N LYS A 6 7.11 -14.67 14.76
CA LYS A 6 6.86 -14.56 13.32
C LYS A 6 5.47 -15.14 13.02
N TYR A 7 4.53 -14.28 12.65
CA TYR A 7 3.22 -14.69 12.15
C TYR A 7 3.24 -14.78 10.62
N GLY A 8 3.06 -15.99 10.08
CA GLY A 8 2.93 -16.24 8.64
C GLY A 8 4.22 -16.58 7.89
N HIS A 9 4.07 -16.95 6.61
CA HIS A 9 5.15 -17.27 5.69
C HIS A 9 5.44 -16.08 4.78
N TYR A 10 6.47 -15.31 5.11
CA TYR A 10 6.91 -14.17 4.31
C TYR A 10 8.44 -14.05 4.31
N ASN A 11 8.94 -13.44 3.24
CA ASN A 11 10.33 -13.01 3.12
C ASN A 11 10.37 -11.50 3.27
N LEU A 12 11.35 -10.99 4.03
CA LEU A 12 11.61 -9.56 4.09
C LEU A 12 12.30 -9.14 2.80
N ILE A 13 11.91 -7.99 2.28
CA ILE A 13 12.60 -7.35 1.15
C ILE A 13 13.76 -6.55 1.75
N PRO A 14 15.02 -6.78 1.33
CA PRO A 14 16.16 -6.01 1.85
C PRO A 14 16.02 -4.52 1.49
N ASP A 15 16.38 -3.63 2.43
CA ASP A 15 16.32 -2.17 2.21
C ASP A 15 17.22 -1.70 1.05
N SER A 16 18.26 -2.47 0.72
CA SER A 16 19.21 -2.17 -0.36
C SER A 16 18.73 -2.64 -1.75
N LEU A 17 17.65 -3.41 -1.84
CA LEU A 17 17.14 -3.90 -3.12
C LEU A 17 16.45 -2.74 -3.87
N PRO A 18 16.89 -2.36 -5.08
CA PRO A 18 16.19 -1.35 -5.85
C PRO A 18 14.84 -1.90 -6.34
N CYS A 19 13.77 -1.14 -6.15
CA CYS A 19 12.46 -1.44 -6.74
C CYS A 19 12.48 -1.12 -8.25
N GLU A 20 11.72 -1.87 -9.04
CA GLU A 20 11.57 -1.59 -10.48
C GLU A 20 10.56 -0.49 -10.75
N SER A 21 9.60 -0.29 -9.85
CA SER A 21 8.62 0.79 -9.94
C SER A 21 8.29 1.33 -8.56
N GLU A 22 8.12 2.64 -8.49
CA GLU A 22 7.74 3.37 -7.29
C GLU A 22 6.61 4.36 -7.65
N PHE A 23 5.56 4.35 -6.84
CA PHE A 23 4.43 5.25 -6.96
C PHE A 23 4.11 5.86 -5.60
N THR A 24 4.15 7.19 -5.51
CA THR A 24 3.89 7.91 -4.27
C THR A 24 2.62 8.76 -4.39
N LEU A 25 1.80 8.72 -3.34
CA LEU A 25 0.58 9.51 -3.24
C LEU A 25 0.52 10.21 -1.89
N LYS A 26 0.15 11.48 -1.94
CA LYS A 26 0.01 12.34 -0.76
C LYS A 26 -1.43 12.80 -0.62
N LEU A 27 -2.05 12.48 0.51
CA LEU A 27 -3.46 12.75 0.77
C LEU A 27 -3.62 13.64 2.01
N ARG A 28 -4.70 14.42 2.03
CA ARG A 28 -5.10 15.21 3.20
C ARG A 28 -6.16 14.41 3.98
N PRO A 29 -5.92 14.04 5.26
CA PRO A 29 -6.90 13.33 6.06
C PRO A 29 -8.25 14.06 6.15
N MET A 30 -8.21 15.39 6.23
CA MET A 30 -9.42 16.21 6.32
C MET A 30 -10.29 16.11 5.07
N ASP A 31 -9.67 16.05 3.89
CA ASP A 31 -10.38 15.85 2.62
C ASP A 31 -11.08 14.49 2.60
N LEU A 32 -10.35 13.43 2.97
CA LEU A 32 -10.89 12.07 3.04
C LEU A 32 -12.02 11.93 4.07
N ARG A 33 -11.93 12.58 5.23
CA ARG A 33 -13.03 12.57 6.22
C ARG A 33 -14.29 13.28 5.73
N VAL A 34 -14.14 14.36 4.95
CA VAL A 34 -15.29 15.07 4.37
C VAL A 34 -15.88 14.29 3.20
N GLN A 35 -15.04 13.64 2.40
CA GLN A 35 -15.42 12.87 1.22
C GLN A 35 -15.00 11.39 1.40
N TRP A 36 -15.63 10.68 2.33
CA TRP A 36 -15.22 9.33 2.73
C TRP A 36 -15.09 8.34 1.57
N ARG A 37 -15.93 8.47 0.55
CA ARG A 37 -15.86 7.64 -0.67
C ARG A 37 -14.52 7.72 -1.39
N ARG A 38 -13.74 8.80 -1.20
CA ARG A 38 -12.38 8.94 -1.74
C ARG A 38 -11.40 7.90 -1.18
N CYS A 39 -11.63 7.36 0.02
CA CYS A 39 -10.83 6.25 0.55
C CYS A 39 -10.90 5.04 -0.41
N SER A 40 -12.11 4.55 -0.70
CA SER A 40 -12.29 3.39 -1.56
C SER A 40 -11.92 3.68 -3.01
N LEU A 41 -12.22 4.88 -3.53
CA LEU A 41 -11.81 5.26 -4.90
C LEU A 41 -10.28 5.27 -5.05
N THR A 42 -9.56 5.73 -4.02
CA THR A 42 -8.10 5.73 -4.04
C THR A 42 -7.56 4.30 -3.95
N ALA A 43 -8.18 3.46 -3.13
CA ALA A 43 -7.81 2.05 -3.01
C ALA A 43 -8.03 1.27 -4.32
N ASP A 44 -9.18 1.47 -4.97
CA ASP A 44 -9.49 0.87 -6.26
C ASP A 44 -8.54 1.38 -7.36
N TYR A 45 -8.20 2.67 -7.36
CA TYR A 45 -7.20 3.21 -8.28
C TYR A 45 -5.83 2.54 -8.11
N ILE A 46 -5.35 2.43 -6.86
CA ILE A 46 -4.06 1.80 -6.55
C ILE A 46 -4.07 0.31 -6.91
N SER A 47 -5.14 -0.40 -6.55
CA SER A 47 -5.34 -1.81 -6.91
C SER A 47 -5.27 -2.01 -8.43
N ASN A 48 -6.00 -1.21 -9.21
CA ASN A 48 -5.95 -1.28 -10.67
C ASN A 48 -4.56 -0.99 -11.22
N TYR A 49 -3.85 0.01 -10.65
CA TYR A 49 -2.49 0.35 -11.05
C TYR A 49 -1.52 -0.81 -10.79
N CYS A 50 -1.55 -1.41 -9.60
CA CYS A 50 -0.69 -2.54 -9.23
C CYS A 50 -1.00 -3.81 -10.02
N SER A 51 -2.28 -4.09 -10.26
CA SER A 51 -2.73 -5.29 -10.96
C SER A 51 -2.39 -5.29 -12.46
N TYR A 52 -2.24 -4.11 -13.06
CA TYR A 52 -1.94 -3.99 -14.49
C TYR A 52 -0.58 -4.60 -14.86
N GLN A 53 0.44 -4.38 -14.03
CA GLN A 53 1.81 -4.80 -14.33
C GLN A 53 1.98 -6.33 -14.29
N GLU A 54 1.35 -7.00 -13.33
CA GLU A 54 1.50 -8.44 -13.10
C GLU A 54 0.40 -9.29 -13.75
N LYS A 55 -0.64 -8.67 -14.34
CA LYS A 55 -1.88 -9.35 -14.73
C LYS A 55 -2.46 -10.16 -13.56
N LEU A 56 -2.49 -9.53 -12.38
CA LEU A 56 -3.06 -10.16 -11.18
C LEU A 56 -4.49 -10.60 -11.46
N ASP A 57 -4.88 -11.74 -10.89
CA ASP A 57 -6.28 -12.16 -10.92
C ASP A 57 -7.16 -11.19 -10.10
N SER A 58 -8.47 -11.34 -10.27
CA SER A 58 -9.45 -10.49 -9.59
C SER A 58 -9.37 -10.57 -8.07
N ASP A 59 -8.99 -11.72 -7.52
CA ASP A 59 -8.97 -11.95 -6.07
C ASP A 59 -7.78 -11.26 -5.42
N ALA A 60 -6.60 -11.36 -6.04
CA ALA A 60 -5.40 -10.63 -5.65
C ALA A 60 -5.61 -9.12 -5.79
N SER A 61 -6.18 -8.66 -6.91
CA SER A 61 -6.51 -7.25 -7.13
C SER A 61 -7.47 -6.71 -6.06
N ASN A 62 -8.54 -7.46 -5.77
CA ASN A 62 -9.53 -7.09 -4.75
C ASN A 62 -8.91 -7.07 -3.35
N THR A 63 -8.02 -8.02 -3.04
CA THR A 63 -7.27 -8.06 -1.78
C THR A 63 -6.42 -6.81 -1.60
N ILE A 64 -5.74 -6.34 -2.65
CA ILE A 64 -4.99 -5.06 -2.61
C ILE A 64 -5.94 -3.90 -2.30
N SER A 65 -7.10 -3.81 -2.98
CA SER A 65 -8.06 -2.72 -2.71
C SER A 65 -8.55 -2.74 -1.26
N ILE A 66 -8.90 -3.92 -0.72
CA ILE A 66 -9.34 -4.07 0.67
C ILE A 66 -8.25 -3.58 1.64
N ILE A 67 -7.01 -4.06 1.49
CA ILE A 67 -5.90 -3.68 2.37
C ILE A 67 -5.66 -2.17 2.32
N ILE A 68 -5.57 -1.60 1.12
CA ILE A 68 -5.32 -0.18 0.94
C ILE A 68 -6.48 0.66 1.50
N ASN A 69 -7.73 0.26 1.27
CA ASN A 69 -8.90 0.96 1.81
C ASN A 69 -8.83 1.02 3.33
N GLU A 70 -8.64 -0.12 4.00
CA GLU A 70 -8.54 -0.18 5.47
C GLU A 70 -7.40 0.69 6.01
N LEU A 71 -6.24 0.70 5.37
CA LEU A 71 -5.11 1.53 5.79
C LEU A 71 -5.42 3.03 5.63
N ILE A 72 -6.00 3.44 4.49
CA ILE A 72 -6.37 4.83 4.22
C ILE A 72 -7.48 5.29 5.17
N GLU A 73 -8.52 4.47 5.36
CA GLU A 73 -9.63 4.76 6.27
C GLU A 73 -9.12 4.95 7.69
N ASN A 74 -8.28 4.04 8.19
CA ASN A 74 -7.70 4.16 9.52
C ASN A 74 -6.82 5.41 9.64
N ALA A 75 -5.94 5.67 8.66
CA ALA A 75 -5.09 6.86 8.66
C ALA A 75 -5.92 8.15 8.66
N ALA A 76 -7.00 8.22 7.87
CA ALA A 76 -7.90 9.36 7.83
C ALA A 76 -8.69 9.54 9.14
N LYS A 77 -9.24 8.45 9.68
CA LYS A 77 -10.04 8.42 10.92
C LYS A 77 -9.24 8.88 12.13
N PHE A 78 -8.01 8.41 12.28
CA PHE A 78 -7.18 8.66 13.46
C PHE A 78 -6.24 9.86 13.35
N SER A 79 -6.19 10.53 12.18
CA SER A 79 -5.46 11.78 12.02
C SER A 79 -6.07 12.91 12.84
N LYS A 80 -5.33 13.41 13.84
CA LYS A 80 -5.75 14.50 14.72
C LYS A 80 -5.37 15.89 14.19
N ASP A 81 -4.30 15.99 13.41
CA ASP A 81 -3.83 17.26 12.86
C ASP A 81 -4.62 17.68 11.60
N ARG A 82 -5.10 18.93 11.60
CA ARG A 82 -5.80 19.54 10.45
C ARG A 82 -4.86 19.72 9.25
N LYS A 83 -3.56 19.90 9.48
CA LYS A 83 -2.52 19.97 8.43
C LYS A 83 -1.81 18.64 8.21
N GLY A 84 -2.29 17.57 8.84
CA GLY A 84 -1.75 16.23 8.68
C GLY A 84 -1.71 15.79 7.22
N GLU A 85 -0.84 14.83 6.95
CA GLU A 85 -0.60 14.27 5.62
C GLU A 85 -0.54 12.76 5.75
N ILE A 86 -1.19 12.07 4.81
CA ILE A 86 -1.06 10.62 4.65
C ILE A 86 -0.16 10.43 3.44
N PHE A 87 0.94 9.70 3.65
CA PHE A 87 1.87 9.33 2.61
C PHE A 87 1.71 7.84 2.31
N LEU A 88 1.42 7.52 1.07
CA LEU A 88 1.44 6.18 0.54
C LEU A 88 2.65 6.09 -0.39
N ASP A 89 3.53 5.14 -0.09
CA ASP A 89 4.70 4.80 -0.90
C ASP A 89 4.55 3.34 -1.34
N LEU A 90 4.28 3.14 -2.63
CA LEU A 90 4.06 1.83 -3.23
C LEU A 90 5.28 1.46 -4.08
N LYS A 91 5.91 0.35 -3.71
CA LYS A 91 7.09 -0.18 -4.41
C LYS A 91 6.81 -1.57 -4.93
N TYR A 92 7.15 -1.77 -6.19
CA TYR A 92 7.06 -3.07 -6.84
C TYR A 92 8.44 -3.72 -6.90
N TYR A 93 8.47 -5.02 -6.59
CA TYR A 93 9.65 -5.88 -6.61
C TYR A 93 9.34 -7.18 -7.34
N SER A 94 9.93 -7.40 -8.52
CA SER A 94 9.74 -8.66 -9.26
C SER A 94 10.58 -9.81 -8.68
N GLU A 95 10.24 -11.05 -9.02
CA GLU A 95 11.10 -12.20 -8.71
C GLU A 95 12.49 -12.11 -9.38
N ASN A 96 12.61 -11.36 -10.49
CA ASN A 96 13.87 -11.22 -11.22
C ASN A 96 14.87 -10.31 -10.50
N THR A 97 14.42 -9.35 -9.68
CA THR A 97 15.32 -8.54 -8.84
C THR A 97 15.77 -9.29 -7.59
N LYS A 98 14.95 -10.19 -7.05
CA LYS A 98 15.31 -11.02 -5.87
C LYS A 98 16.50 -11.94 -6.12
N ASN A 99 16.72 -12.36 -7.38
CA ASN A 99 17.78 -13.30 -7.78
C ASN A 99 19.08 -12.65 -8.29
N ARG A 100 19.19 -11.31 -8.26
CA ARG A 100 20.37 -10.58 -8.79
C ARG A 100 21.43 -10.21 -7.75
N ASN A 101 21.33 -10.75 -6.53
CA ASN A 101 22.31 -10.56 -5.46
C ASN A 101 23.04 -11.86 -5.13
#